data_AF-A0A7C7QD46-F1
#
_entry.id   AF-A0A7C7QD46-F1
#
_cell.length_a   1.000
_cell.length_b   1.000
_cell.length_c   1.000
_cell.angle_alpha   90.00
_cell.angle_beta   90.00
_cell.angle_gamma   90.00
#
_symmetry.space_group_name_H-M   'P 1'
#
loop_
_entity.id
_entity.type
_entity.pdbx_description
1 polymer ?
#
loop_
_entity_poly.entity_id
_entity_poly.type
_entity_poly.pdbx_seq_one_letter_code
_entity_poly.pdbx_strand_id
1 'polypeptide(L)' 'MQFLKFSLEETIPSAIRLASMVRDSSFIPDIIVAISRGGLVLGRLLSDLLNVS' A
#
# COMPACT_ATOMS: atom_id res chain seq x y z
N MET A 1 16.34 8.07 22.03
CA MET A 1 15.15 7.79 21.19
C MET A 1 15.54 6.70 20.20
N GLN A 2 14.80 5.58 20.15
CA GLN A 2 15.09 4.50 19.21
C GLN A 2 14.23 4.72 17.96
N PHE A 3 14.88 4.82 16.80
CA PHE A 3 14.21 5.05 15.53
C PHE A 3 14.11 3.75 14.76
N LEU A 4 12.95 3.53 14.13
CA LEU A 4 12.77 2.47 13.16
C LEU A 4 13.06 3.05 11.77
N LYS A 5 14.11 2.55 11.14
CA LYS A 5 14.43 2.91 9.76
C LYS A 5 13.67 1.96 8.84
N PHE A 6 12.99 2.52 7.85
CA PHE A 6 12.39 1.78 6.75
C PHE A 6 13.08 2.17 5.44
N SER A 7 13.48 1.17 4.68
CA SER A 7 13.96 1.30 3.31
C SER A 7 12.85 0.99 2.30
N LEU A 8 13.07 1.32 1.03
CA LEU A 8 12.16 0.93 -0.04
C LEU A 8 12.09 -0.59 -0.20
N GLU A 9 13.21 -1.29 0.00
CA GLU A 9 13.29 -2.75 -0.04
C GLU A 9 12.38 -3.43 1.00
N GLU A 10 12.11 -2.76 2.12
CA GLU A 10 11.18 -3.24 3.16
C GLU A 10 9.73 -2.76 2.92
N THR A 11 9.57 -1.59 2.30
CA THR A 11 8.26 -0.96 2.07
C THR A 11 7.48 -1.65 0.94
N ILE A 12 8.16 -2.03 -0.15
CA ILE A 12 7.51 -2.69 -1.30
C ILE A 12 6.89 -4.04 -0.91
N PRO A 13 7.59 -4.97 -0.22
CA PRO A 13 6.99 -6.22 0.25
C PRO A 13 5.80 -5.99 1.18
N SER A 14 5.85 -4.94 2.00
CA SER A 14 4.73 -4.57 2.89
C SER A 14 3.49 -4.14 2.10
N ALA A 15 3.66 -3.37 1.02
CA ALA A 15 2.57 -2.99 0.12
C ALA A 15 2.00 -4.20 -0.64
N ILE A 16 2.84 -5.11 -1.13
CA ILE A 16 2.42 -6.37 -1.77
C ILE A 16 1.61 -7.23 -0.81
N ARG A 17 2.08 -7.37 0.44
CA ARG A 17 1.36 -8.12 1.47
C ARG A 17 -0.01 -7.50 1.76
N LEU A 18 -0.09 -6.18 1.86
CA LEU A 18 -1.36 -5.49 2.05
C LEU A 18 -2.31 -5.70 0.86
N ALA A 19 -1.82 -5.60 -0.38
CA ALA A 19 -2.62 -5.86 -1.57
C ALA A 19 -3.14 -7.31 -1.61
N SER A 20 -2.32 -8.30 -1.20
CA SER A 20 -2.77 -9.69 -1.04
C SER A 20 -3.90 -9.79 -0.04
N MET A 21 -3.75 -9.19 1.16
CA MET A 21 -4.78 -9.23 2.19
C MET A 21 -6.12 -8.62 1.73
N VAL A 22 -6.07 -7.57 0.92
CA VAL A 22 -7.27 -6.96 0.31
C VAL A 22 -7.92 -7.90 -0.69
N ARG A 23 -7.14 -8.58 -1.54
CA ARG A 23 -7.68 -9.59 -2.48
C ARG A 23 -8.26 -10.80 -1.75
N ASP A 24 -7.56 -11.29 -0.73
CA ASP A 24 -7.96 -12.45 0.08
C ASP A 24 -9.24 -12.20 0.87
N SER A 25 -9.54 -10.93 1.19
CA SER A 25 -10.82 -10.55 1.81
C SER A 25 -11.99 -10.46 0.82
N SER A 26 -11.76 -10.79 -0.47
CA SER A 26 -12.74 -10.61 -1.56
C SER A 26 -13.25 -9.17 -1.70
N PHE A 27 -12.47 -8.19 -1.25
CA PHE A 27 -12.77 -6.78 -1.40
C PHE A 27 -12.08 -6.21 -2.64
N ILE A 28 -12.87 -5.63 -3.54
CA ILE A 28 -12.37 -4.99 -4.77
C ILE A 28 -12.69 -3.49 -4.65
N PRO A 29 -11.72 -2.65 -4.28
CA PRO A 29 -11.96 -1.22 -4.14
C PRO A 29 -12.14 -0.55 -5.51
N ASP A 30 -13.22 0.21 -5.67
CA ASP A 30 -13.40 1.08 -6.85
C ASP A 30 -12.51 2.33 -6.80
N ILE A 31 -12.20 2.81 -5.58
CA ILE A 31 -11.43 4.03 -5.33
C ILE A 31 -10.46 3.81 -4.18
N ILE A 32 -9.25 4.36 -4.30
CA ILE A 32 -8.26 4.45 -3.22
C ILE A 32 -8.15 5.91 -2.76
N VAL A 33 -8.39 6.16 -1.47
CA VAL A 33 -8.23 7.49 -0.86
C VAL A 33 -6.91 7.54 -0.08
N ALA A 34 -5.88 8.13 -0.69
CA ALA A 34 -4.57 8.28 -0.07
C ALA A 34 -4.53 9.50 0.88
N ILE A 35 -4.16 9.28 2.15
CA ILE A 35 -4.02 10.37 3.14
C ILE A 35 -2.66 11.05 2.97
N SER A 36 -2.69 12.34 2.64
CA SER A 36 -1.47 13.15 2.49
C SER A 36 -0.78 13.42 3.84
N ARG A 37 0.55 13.39 3.95
CA ARG A 37 1.56 13.13 2.91
C ARG A 37 2.02 11.66 2.86
N GLY A 38 1.95 10.95 3.99
CA GLY A 38 2.54 9.61 4.15
C GLY A 38 1.88 8.53 3.29
N GLY A 39 0.60 8.69 2.96
CA GLY A 39 -0.16 7.74 2.16
C GLY A 39 0.07 7.85 0.65
N LEU A 40 0.75 8.87 0.14
CA LEU A 40 0.87 9.08 -1.32
C LEU A 40 1.60 7.93 -2.01
N VAL A 41 2.74 7.50 -1.46
CA VAL A 41 3.55 6.42 -2.03
C VAL A 41 2.81 5.09 -1.94
N LEU A 42 2.27 4.75 -0.76
CA LEU A 42 1.52 3.52 -0.57
C LEU A 42 0.23 3.49 -1.41
N GLY A 43 -0.49 4.61 -1.51
CA GLY A 43 -1.68 4.74 -2.34
C GLY A 43 -1.38 4.46 -3.81
N ARG A 44 -0.25 4.98 -4.33
CA ARG A 44 0.17 4.68 -5.71
C ARG A 44 0.57 3.22 -5.91
N LEU A 45 1.31 2.63 -4.98
CA LEU A 45 1.69 1.21 -5.05
C LEU A 45 0.45 0.31 -5.01
N LEU A 46 -0.52 0.59 -4.12
CA LEU A 46 -1.76 -0.18 -4.04
C LEU A 46 -2.64 0.00 -5.27
N SER A 47 -2.69 1.21 -5.85
CA SER A 47 -3.38 1.48 -7.13
C SER A 47 -2.87 0.55 -8.24
N ASP A 48 -1.56 0.40 -8.38
CA ASP A 48 -0.95 -0.50 -9.35
C ASP A 48 -1.25 -1.98 -9.01
N LEU A 49 -0.99 -2.39 -7.76
CA LEU A 49 -1.15 -3.77 -7.32
C LEU A 49 -2.60 -4.25 -7.32
N LEU A 50 -3.58 -3.37 -7.11
CA LEU A 50 -5.00 -3.70 -7.09
C LEU A 50 -5.71 -3.33 -8.40
N ASN A 51 -4.98 -2.79 -9.37
CA ASN A 51 -5.50 -2.34 -10.66
C ASN A 51 -6.65 -1.32 -10.52
N VAL A 52 -6.47 -0.33 -9.63
CA VAL A 52 -7.39 0.79 -9.40
C VAL A 52 -6.77 2.04 -10.00
N SER A 53 -7.42 2.67 -10.98
CA SER A 53 -6.89 3.85 -11.70
C SER A 53 -7.08 5.15 -10.92
#